data_AF-A0A7C6BQ72-F1
#
_entry.id   AF-A0A7C6BQ72-F1
#
_cell.length_a   1.000
_cell.length_b   1.000
_cell.length_c   1.000
_cell.angle_alpha   90.00
_cell.angle_beta   90.00
_cell.angle_gamma   90.00
#
_symmetry.space_group_name_H-M   'P 1'
#
loop_
_entity.id
_entity.type
_entity.pdbx_description
1 polymer ?
#
loop_
_entity_poly.entity_id
_entity_poly.type
_entity_poly.pdbx_seq_one_letter_code
_entity_poly.pdbx_strand_id
1 'polypeptide(L)'
;PIVKADSSRVHGHMMMKEMLRPRRDGRPGLLIFNTCRGLARDLQAIQADELNPNDCAREPHDVTHSVDALRYFCVSRTLRGEKGAVDSGTDEMPDYNIFMTGGEAPRDFLTY
;
A
#
# COMPACT_ATOMS: atom_id res chain seq x y z
N PRO A 1 -0.97 7.64 11.67
CA PRO A 1 -0.62 9.07 11.57
C PRO A 1 -0.78 9.56 10.13
N ILE A 2 -1.25 10.79 9.89
CA ILE A 2 -1.32 11.36 8.54
C ILE A 2 0.04 11.99 8.24
N VAL A 3 0.76 11.48 7.24
CA VAL A 3 2.07 11.98 6.83
C VAL A 3 1.93 12.72 5.51
N LYS A 4 2.50 13.94 5.43
CA LYS A 4 2.51 14.73 4.19
C LYS A 4 3.39 14.03 3.15
N ALA A 5 2.81 13.75 1.98
CA ALA A 5 3.57 13.22 0.85
C ALA A 5 4.49 14.30 0.27
N ASP A 6 5.69 13.90 -0.15
CA ASP A 6 6.59 14.79 -0.88
C ASP A 6 5.96 15.17 -2.24
N SER A 7 6.01 16.47 -2.55
CA SER A 7 5.41 17.08 -3.74
C SER A 7 6.41 17.28 -4.88
N SER A 8 7.65 16.81 -4.76
CA SER A 8 8.66 16.89 -5.82
C SER A 8 8.23 16.11 -7.07
N ARG A 9 7.80 16.82 -8.12
CA ARG A 9 7.27 16.21 -9.36
C ARG A 9 8.36 15.49 -10.15
N VAL A 10 9.45 16.19 -10.48
CA VAL A 10 10.58 15.65 -11.26
C VAL A 10 11.12 14.37 -10.62
N HIS A 11 11.37 14.39 -9.31
CA HIS A 11 11.86 13.22 -8.60
C HIS A 11 10.81 12.10 -8.60
N GLY A 12 9.53 12.42 -8.35
CA GLY A 12 8.46 11.43 -8.36
C GLY A 12 8.30 10.72 -9.72
N HIS A 13 8.36 11.46 -10.82
CA HIS A 13 8.30 10.85 -12.16
C HIS A 13 9.53 9.98 -12.47
N MET A 14 10.72 10.37 -11.99
CA MET A 14 11.92 9.54 -12.09
C MET A 14 11.77 8.23 -11.31
N MET A 15 11.21 8.29 -10.09
CA MET A 15 10.91 7.09 -9.30
C MET A 15 9.90 6.18 -9.99
N MET A 16 8.85 6.73 -10.60
CA MET A 16 7.90 5.94 -11.39
C MET A 16 8.59 5.17 -12.52
N LYS A 17 9.46 5.85 -13.29
CA LYS A 17 10.24 5.23 -14.37
C LYS A 17 11.12 4.10 -13.84
N GLU A 18 11.78 4.29 -12.71
CA GLU A 18 12.64 3.26 -12.12
C GLU A 18 11.85 2.06 -11.56
N MET A 19 10.64 2.30 -11.06
CA MET A 19 9.75 1.23 -10.58
C MET A 19 9.17 0.40 -11.73
N LEU A 20 8.92 1.01 -12.89
CA LEU A 20 8.45 0.33 -14.09
C LEU A 20 9.58 -0.31 -14.92
N ARG A 21 10.83 0.12 -14.71
CA ARG A 21 12.00 -0.43 -15.42
C ARG A 21 12.16 -1.92 -15.10
N PRO A 22 12.42 -2.78 -16.11
CA PRO A 22 12.86 -4.14 -15.86
C PRO A 22 14.14 -4.16 -15.01
N ARG A 23 14.12 -4.94 -13.94
CA ARG A 23 15.30 -5.17 -13.10
C ARG A 23 16.12 -6.33 -13.67
N ARG A 24 17.25 -6.66 -13.02
CA ARG A 24 18.16 -7.74 -13.45
C ARG A 24 17.48 -9.11 -13.56
N ASP A 25 16.44 -9.34 -12.77
CA ASP A 25 15.60 -10.55 -12.75
C ASP A 25 14.45 -10.50 -13.78
N GLY A 26 14.39 -9.45 -14.61
CA GLY A 26 13.36 -9.27 -15.63
C GLY A 26 12.00 -8.78 -15.11
N ARG A 27 11.86 -8.57 -13.79
CA ARG A 27 10.59 -8.13 -13.18
C ARG A 27 10.68 -6.66 -12.75
N PRO A 28 9.66 -5.83 -13.02
CA PRO A 28 9.63 -4.46 -12.54
C PRO A 28 9.34 -4.40 -11.03
N GLY A 29 9.67 -3.29 -10.39
CA GLY A 29 9.34 -3.03 -8.98
C GLY A 29 7.86 -2.69 -8.73
N LEU A 30 7.13 -2.40 -9.81
CA LEU A 30 5.71 -2.08 -9.83
C LEU A 30 5.03 -2.89 -10.95
N LEU A 31 3.97 -3.60 -10.59
CA LEU A 31 3.09 -4.30 -11.52
C LEU A 31 1.74 -3.58 -11.56
N ILE A 32 1.20 -3.41 -12.77
CA ILE A 32 -0.11 -2.80 -13.00
C ILE A 32 -1.06 -3.91 -13.44
N PHE A 33 -2.21 -4.03 -12.78
CA PHE A 33 -3.22 -5.00 -13.17
C PHE A 33 -3.82 -4.65 -14.54
N ASN A 34 -4.15 -5.67 -15.32
CA ASN A 34 -4.77 -5.51 -16.64
C ASN A 34 -6.17 -4.85 -16.60
N THR A 35 -6.79 -4.77 -15.42
CA THR A 35 -8.05 -4.06 -15.19
C THR A 35 -7.87 -2.55 -15.06
N CYS A 36 -6.67 -2.06 -14.72
CA CYS A 36 -6.32 -0.64 -14.61
C CYS A 36 -6.08 -0.01 -15.99
N ARG A 37 -7.04 -0.16 -16.92
CA ARG A 37 -6.90 0.24 -18.33
C ARG A 37 -6.72 1.74 -18.52
N GLY A 38 -7.39 2.56 -17.69
CA GLY A 38 -7.23 4.02 -17.69
C GLY A 38 -5.80 4.41 -17.39
N LEU A 39 -5.26 3.97 -16.26
CA LEU A 39 -3.87 4.21 -15.87
C LEU A 39 -2.87 3.75 -16.95
N ALA A 40 -3.07 2.56 -17.53
CA ALA A 40 -2.18 2.06 -18.58
C ALA A 40 -2.21 2.95 -19.84
N ARG A 41 -3.38 3.45 -20.24
CA ARG A 41 -3.54 4.39 -21.36
C ARG A 41 -2.88 5.73 -21.04
N ASP A 42 -3.13 6.26 -19.86
CA ASP A 42 -2.62 7.58 -19.47
C ASP A 42 -1.10 7.58 -19.34
N LEU A 43 -0.51 6.49 -18.83
CA LEU A 43 0.96 6.30 -18.81
C LEU A 43 1.58 6.21 -20.21
N GLN A 44 0.85 5.74 -21.21
CA GLN A 44 1.30 5.71 -22.59
C GLN A 44 1.12 7.07 -23.28
N ALA A 45 0.16 7.88 -22.83
CA ALA A 45 -0.20 9.16 -23.42
C ALA A 45 0.56 10.36 -22.82
N ILE A 46 1.01 10.27 -21.57
CA ILE A 46 1.71 11.36 -20.88
C ILE A 46 2.99 11.74 -21.61
N GLN A 47 3.17 13.04 -21.86
CA GLN A 47 4.33 13.57 -22.59
C GLN A 47 5.33 14.24 -21.62
N ALA A 48 6.56 14.45 -22.09
CA ALA A 48 7.52 15.29 -21.38
C ALA A 48 7.07 16.76 -21.46
N ASP A 49 7.38 17.54 -20.42
CA ASP A 49 7.10 18.97 -20.43
C ASP A 49 8.04 19.70 -21.41
N GLU A 50 7.49 20.60 -22.23
CA GLU A 50 8.26 21.31 -23.28
C GLU A 50 9.30 22.28 -22.70
N LEU A 51 9.02 22.87 -21.54
CA LEU A 51 9.90 23.84 -20.87
C LEU A 51 10.87 23.15 -19.92
N ASN A 52 10.46 22.04 -19.33
CA ASN A 52 11.29 21.24 -18.42
C ASN A 52 11.28 19.76 -18.82
N PRO A 53 12.24 19.32 -19.66
CA PRO A 53 12.32 17.93 -20.13
C PRO A 53 12.49 16.87 -19.02
N ASN A 54 12.85 17.30 -17.80
CA ASN A 54 12.96 16.41 -16.64
C ASN A 54 11.60 16.13 -15.97
N ASP A 55 10.55 16.88 -16.30
CA ASP A 55 9.19 16.73 -15.77
C ASP A 55 8.23 16.20 -16.85
N CYS A 56 7.04 15.77 -16.41
CA CYS A 56 5.93 15.43 -17.30
C CYS A 56 5.01 16.64 -17.51
N ALA A 57 4.48 16.77 -18.73
CA ALA A 57 3.58 17.84 -19.12
C ALA A 57 2.35 17.90 -18.21
N ARG A 58 1.89 19.11 -17.91
CA ARG A 58 0.68 19.35 -17.10
C ARG A 58 -0.60 19.34 -17.93
N GLU A 59 -0.46 19.51 -19.24
CA GLU A 59 -1.54 19.47 -20.20
C GLU A 59 -1.28 18.37 -21.24
N PRO A 60 -2.32 17.64 -21.68
CA PRO A 60 -3.72 17.79 -21.30
C PRO A 60 -4.03 17.24 -19.90
N HIS A 61 -4.81 17.97 -19.09
CA HIS A 61 -5.04 17.63 -17.68
C HIS A 61 -5.67 16.23 -17.47
N ASP A 62 -6.46 15.75 -18.43
CA ASP A 62 -7.17 14.45 -18.38
C ASP A 62 -6.24 13.26 -18.07
N VAL A 63 -5.05 13.22 -18.67
CA VAL A 63 -4.10 12.11 -18.48
C VAL A 63 -3.27 12.27 -17.21
N THR A 64 -3.22 13.48 -16.64
CA THR A 64 -2.29 13.77 -15.53
C THR A 64 -2.78 13.23 -14.20
N HIS A 65 -4.10 13.10 -13.98
CA HIS A 65 -4.66 12.71 -12.68
C HIS A 65 -4.21 11.32 -12.23
N SER A 66 -4.31 10.32 -13.11
CA SER A 66 -3.94 8.94 -12.79
C SER A 66 -2.42 8.79 -12.64
N VAL A 67 -1.65 9.50 -13.47
CA VAL A 67 -0.19 9.54 -13.42
C VAL A 67 0.30 10.20 -12.13
N ASP A 68 -0.32 11.31 -11.70
CA ASP A 68 0.01 11.96 -10.44
C ASP A 68 -0.37 11.12 -9.22
N ALA A 69 -1.50 10.41 -9.25
CA ALA A 69 -1.84 9.45 -8.21
C ALA A 69 -0.75 8.35 -8.09
N LEU A 70 -0.29 7.82 -9.22
CA LEU A 70 0.79 6.84 -9.24
C LEU A 70 2.13 7.43 -8.76
N ARG A 71 2.41 8.70 -9.10
CA ARG A 71 3.59 9.43 -8.62
C ARG A 71 3.61 9.49 -7.10
N TYR A 72 2.51 9.91 -6.48
CA TYR A 72 2.41 9.97 -5.02
C TYR A 72 2.59 8.59 -4.37
N PHE A 73 2.08 7.53 -4.99
CA PHE A 73 2.33 6.16 -4.53
C PHE A 73 3.82 5.80 -4.58
N CYS A 74 4.50 6.03 -5.70
CA CYS A 74 5.91 5.69 -5.86
C CYS A 74 6.82 6.44 -4.87
N VAL A 75 6.52 7.71 -4.60
CA VAL A 75 7.24 8.53 -3.64
C VAL A 75 6.99 8.06 -2.20
N SER A 76 5.72 7.88 -1.83
CA SER A 76 5.36 7.51 -0.45
C SER A 76 5.74 6.08 -0.07
N ARG A 77 5.87 5.15 -1.03
CA ARG A 77 6.30 3.76 -0.79
C ARG A 77 7.72 3.62 -0.25
N THR A 78 8.55 4.66 -0.37
CA THR A 78 9.87 4.68 0.29
C THR A 78 9.78 4.85 1.81
N LEU A 79 8.65 5.35 2.31
CA LEU A 79 8.38 5.45 3.73
C LEU A 79 8.08 4.04 4.26
N ARG A 80 8.85 3.60 5.27
CA ARG A 80 8.60 2.33 5.96
C ARG A 80 7.16 2.34 6.49
N GLY A 81 6.36 1.35 6.09
CA GLY A 81 5.08 1.09 6.74
C GLY A 81 5.32 0.85 8.23
N GLU A 82 4.53 1.50 9.08
CA GLU A 82 4.51 1.19 10.51
C GLU A 82 4.20 -0.30 10.64
N LYS A 83 5.05 -1.06 11.34
CA LYS A 83 4.68 -2.42 11.74
C LYS A 83 3.42 -2.24 12.58
N GLY A 84 2.29 -2.76 12.11
CA GLY A 84 1.11 -2.90 12.95
C GLY A 84 1.56 -3.53 14.26
N ALA A 85 1.09 -2.99 15.38
CA ALA A 85 1.33 -3.60 16.69
C ALA A 85 1.00 -5.09 16.53
N VAL A 86 1.97 -5.95 16.86
CA VAL A 86 1.68 -7.37 17.01
C VAL A 86 0.61 -7.41 18.07
N ASP A 87 -0.61 -7.81 17.72
CA ASP A 87 -1.64 -8.08 18.70
C ASP A 87 -1.12 -9.27 19.52
N SER A 88 -0.43 -8.94 20.62
CA SER A 88 -0.07 -9.90 21.65
C SER A 88 -1.31 -10.15 22.51
N GLY A 89 -2.43 -10.47 21.85
CA GLY A 89 -3.53 -11.14 22.49
C GLY A 89 -2.95 -12.43 23.02
N THR A 90 -2.63 -12.45 24.31
CA THR A 90 -2.60 -13.70 25.04
C THR A 90 -4.04 -14.22 24.93
N ASP A 91 -4.31 -15.01 23.90
CA ASP A 91 -5.41 -15.96 23.93
C ASP A 91 -5.04 -16.94 25.05
N GLU A 92 -5.21 -16.51 26.31
CA GLU A 92 -5.36 -17.40 27.45
C GLU A 92 -6.68 -18.13 27.22
N MET A 93 -6.64 -19.06 26.27
CA MET A 93 -7.70 -20.02 26.08
C MET A 93 -7.75 -20.80 27.40
N PRO A 94 -8.86 -20.73 28.17
CA PRO A 94 -8.98 -21.56 29.35
C PRO A 94 -8.78 -23.02 28.94
N ASP A 95 -8.14 -23.82 29.80
CA ASP A 95 -7.93 -25.25 29.55
C ASP A 95 -9.21 -25.84 28.94
N TYR A 96 -9.07 -26.42 27.75
CA TYR A 96 -10.18 -26.96 26.96
C TYR A 96 -11.07 -27.86 27.81
N ASN A 97 -10.49 -28.59 28.77
CA ASN A 97 -11.25 -29.39 29.72
C ASN A 97 -12.17 -28.53 30.60
N ILE A 98 -11.68 -27.43 31.18
CA ILE A 98 -12.49 -26.52 32.00
C ILE A 98 -13.62 -25.91 31.17
N PHE A 99 -13.34 -25.50 29.93
CA PHE A 99 -14.35 -24.97 29.02
C PHE A 99 -15.44 -25.99 28.68
N MET A 100 -15.06 -27.25 28.44
CA MET A 100 -16.00 -28.31 28.06
C MET A 100 -16.73 -28.94 29.23
N THR A 101 -16.15 -28.98 30.43
CA THR A 101 -16.72 -29.69 31.58
C THR A 101 -17.24 -28.77 32.69
N GLY A 102 -17.13 -27.45 32.53
CA GLY A 102 -17.68 -26.47 33.47
C GLY A 102 -16.94 -26.35 34.80
N GLY A 103 -15.73 -26.90 34.90
CA GLY A 103 -14.93 -26.91 36.13
C GLY A 103 -15.51 -27.81 37.24
N GLU A 104 -14.96 -27.68 38.46
CA GLU A 104 -15.47 -28.39 39.63
C GLU A 104 -16.79 -27.78 40.11
N ALA A 105 -17.79 -28.63 40.38
CA ALA A 105 -19.06 -28.19 40.94
C ALA A 105 -18.83 -27.56 42.33
N PRO A 106 -19.31 -26.32 42.57
CA PRO A 106 -19.14 -25.67 43.85
C PRO A 106 -20.01 -26.38 44.92
N ARG A 107 -19.55 -26.42 46.17
CA ARG A 107 -20.13 -27.26 47.25
C ARG A 107 -21.61 -26.97 47.56
N ASP A 108 -22.02 -25.76 47.23
CA ASP A 108 -23.35 -25.17 47.30
C ASP A 108 -24.35 -25.77 46.30
N PHE A 109 -23.87 -26.54 45.30
CA PHE A 109 -24.74 -27.29 44.38
C PHE A 109 -25.57 -28.39 45.05
N LEU A 110 -25.13 -28.87 46.23
CA LEU A 110 -25.79 -29.94 47.00
C LEU A 110 -26.73 -29.44 48.10
N THR A 111 -26.84 -28.14 48.30
CA THR A 111 -27.74 -27.53 49.28
C THR A 111 -28.91 -26.84 48.58
N TYR A 112 -29.89 -27.65 48.16
CA TYR A 112 -31.26 -27.21 47.87
C TYR A 112 -32.22 -27.96 48.77
#